data_AF-A0A9P6BAR0-F1
#
_entry.id   AF-A0A9P6BAR0-F1
#
_cell.length_a   1.000
_cell.length_b   1.000
_cell.length_c   1.000
_cell.angle_alpha   90.00
_cell.angle_beta   90.00
_cell.angle_gamma   90.00
#
_symmetry.space_group_name_H-M   'P 1'
#
loop_
_entity.id
_entity.type
_entity.pdbx_description
1 polymer ?
#
loop_
_entity_poly.entity_id
_entity_poly.type
_entity_poly.pdbx_seq_one_letter_code
_entity_poly.pdbx_strand_id
1 'polypeptide(L)'
;MAISAVGEQYLPARLRPFIFLSHPVERPSHSSAQPSSSILWSRYYVTGPNDFPLIIGWAVIITLLRWIILRQLKKLAYRWLVRAEPSHPPFSDAPNINESVICNTGGVTTAIMTNGHGASNGNDLTSRKSFASKVEKDTDAHSRHRKTAKALKAALKARERTATRFAEQGFAFIYYTSAWCCGLWVHRTIYDSVLNTRAFWVGHPHIPLPAPVKFYYLFAFTFYATQTVILHIEEHRKDHLQMFTHHVLTVLLIAGSYVTHLTRVGCAILFILDWCDILLALAKMFKYMNVPVMPDITFLVFLVSWLVTRQILFPRIVWSVTFDMPVYLPLDWNPAS
;
A
#
# COMPACT_ATOMS: atom_id res chain seq x y z
N MET A 1 -9.17 9.94 -34.44
CA MET A 1 -7.94 9.92 -35.25
C MET A 1 -6.74 10.60 -34.57
N ALA A 2 -6.92 11.55 -33.62
CA ALA A 2 -5.82 12.41 -33.18
C ALA A 2 -4.90 11.87 -32.05
N ILE A 3 -5.39 11.34 -30.92
CA ILE A 3 -4.51 11.23 -29.72
C ILE A 3 -3.41 10.14 -29.84
N SER A 4 -3.67 8.99 -30.46
CA SER A 4 -2.58 8.00 -30.64
C SER A 4 -1.64 8.33 -31.81
N ALA A 5 -2.18 8.87 -32.90
CA ALA A 5 -1.39 9.15 -34.11
C ALA A 5 -0.46 10.35 -33.88
N VAL A 6 -0.94 11.35 -33.12
CA VAL A 6 -0.14 12.50 -32.68
C VAL A 6 0.94 12.03 -31.69
N GLY A 7 0.60 11.20 -30.70
CA GLY A 7 1.59 10.67 -29.75
C GLY A 7 2.69 9.79 -30.39
N GLU A 8 2.35 8.95 -31.37
CA GLU A 8 3.32 8.12 -32.09
C GLU A 8 4.28 8.93 -32.98
N GLN A 9 3.85 10.08 -33.51
CA GLN A 9 4.68 10.95 -34.33
C GLN A 9 5.76 11.68 -33.52
N TYR A 10 5.49 12.05 -32.26
CA TYR A 10 6.45 12.78 -31.43
C TYR A 10 7.35 11.89 -30.56
N LEU A 11 7.05 10.60 -30.43
CA LEU A 11 7.89 9.68 -29.68
C LEU A 11 9.01 9.07 -30.55
N PRO A 12 10.28 9.08 -30.09
CA PRO A 12 11.35 8.41 -30.81
C PRO A 12 11.05 6.92 -30.93
N ALA A 13 11.37 6.32 -32.08
CA ALA A 13 11.02 4.94 -32.43
C ALA A 13 11.42 3.91 -31.36
N ARG A 14 12.50 4.18 -30.61
CA ARG A 14 12.99 3.33 -29.51
C ARG A 14 12.09 3.30 -28.27
N LEU A 15 11.29 4.33 -28.02
CA LEU A 15 10.41 4.43 -26.85
C LEU A 15 8.98 3.95 -27.12
N ARG A 16 8.57 3.85 -28.40
CA ARG A 16 7.23 3.36 -28.79
C ARG A 16 6.84 2.02 -28.15
N PRO A 17 7.67 0.96 -28.12
CA PRO A 17 7.28 -0.32 -27.54
C PRO A 17 7.13 -0.29 -26.01
N PHE A 18 7.61 0.77 -25.34
CA PHE A 18 7.50 0.93 -23.88
C PHE A 18 6.23 1.67 -23.45
N ILE A 19 5.51 2.29 -24.39
CA ILE A 19 4.33 3.13 -24.09
C ILE A 19 3.07 2.61 -24.80
N PHE A 20 3.20 2.09 -26.02
CA PHE A 20 2.06 1.65 -26.82
C PHE A 20 1.91 0.13 -26.84
N LEU A 21 0.66 -0.33 -26.98
CA LEU A 21 0.33 -1.75 -27.15
C LEU A 21 0.94 -2.30 -28.44
N SER A 22 1.57 -3.48 -28.34
CA SER A 22 2.17 -4.17 -29.48
C SER A 22 1.14 -5.03 -30.24
N HIS A 23 1.42 -5.36 -31.50
CA HIS A 23 0.62 -6.24 -32.38
C HIS A 23 -0.80 -5.74 -32.73
N PRO A 24 -0.97 -4.60 -33.43
CA PRO A 24 -2.28 -4.18 -33.91
C PRO A 24 -2.81 -5.16 -34.97
N VAL A 25 -4.10 -5.50 -34.88
CA VAL A 25 -4.82 -6.37 -35.84
C VAL A 25 -6.14 -5.72 -36.22
N GLU A 26 -6.60 -6.03 -37.43
CA GLU A 26 -7.90 -5.59 -37.93
C GLU A 26 -9.05 -6.11 -37.06
N ARG A 27 -10.17 -5.37 -37.06
CA ARG A 27 -11.33 -5.75 -36.26
C ARG A 27 -11.91 -7.07 -36.79
N PRO A 28 -12.22 -8.04 -35.92
CA PRO A 28 -12.86 -9.29 -36.34
C PRO A 28 -14.25 -9.02 -36.89
N SER A 29 -14.61 -9.64 -38.01
CA SER A 29 -15.95 -9.54 -38.65
C SER A 29 -17.09 -10.02 -37.73
N HIS A 30 -16.81 -10.95 -36.81
CA HIS A 30 -17.77 -11.53 -35.87
C HIS A 30 -17.64 -10.97 -34.43
N SER A 31 -17.01 -9.81 -34.23
CA SER A 31 -16.79 -9.29 -32.87
C SER A 31 -18.13 -9.01 -32.17
N SER A 32 -18.47 -9.81 -31.14
CA SER A 32 -19.67 -9.63 -30.30
C SER A 32 -19.64 -8.36 -29.45
N ALA A 33 -18.51 -7.67 -29.38
CA ALA A 33 -18.40 -6.36 -28.76
C ALA A 33 -19.11 -5.33 -29.65
N GLN A 34 -20.22 -4.77 -29.16
CA GLN A 34 -20.98 -3.73 -29.83
C GLN A 34 -20.05 -2.64 -30.38
N PRO A 35 -20.41 -2.01 -31.51
CA PRO A 35 -19.69 -0.84 -32.00
C PRO A 35 -19.88 0.32 -31.01
N SER A 36 -19.01 0.42 -30.02
CA SER A 36 -18.93 1.60 -29.16
C SER A 36 -18.32 2.74 -29.97
N SER A 37 -18.89 3.94 -29.87
CA SER A 37 -18.37 5.17 -30.51
C SER A 37 -16.96 5.57 -30.03
N SER A 38 -16.45 4.92 -28.99
CA SER A 38 -15.13 5.14 -28.41
C SER A 38 -13.99 4.52 -29.24
N ILE A 39 -13.04 5.37 -29.64
CA ILE A 39 -11.86 5.03 -30.46
C ILE A 39 -10.99 3.88 -29.89
N LEU A 40 -10.96 3.73 -28.56
CA LEU A 40 -10.15 2.71 -27.89
C LEU A 40 -10.64 1.28 -28.19
N TRP A 41 -11.95 1.11 -28.37
CA TRP A 41 -12.59 -0.18 -28.65
C TRP A 41 -12.64 -0.51 -30.13
N SER A 42 -12.32 0.45 -30.99
CA SER A 42 -12.16 0.22 -32.43
C SER A 42 -10.86 -0.51 -32.77
N ARG A 43 -9.93 -0.64 -31.80
CA ARG A 43 -8.59 -1.19 -32.02
C ARG A 43 -8.41 -2.52 -31.32
N TYR A 44 -7.91 -3.49 -32.06
CA TYR A 44 -7.67 -4.84 -31.60
C TYR A 44 -6.19 -5.17 -31.66
N TYR A 45 -5.76 -6.01 -30.72
CA TYR A 45 -4.37 -6.40 -30.56
C TYR A 45 -4.25 -7.88 -30.24
N VAL A 46 -3.19 -8.53 -30.72
CA VAL A 46 -2.90 -9.93 -30.40
C VAL A 46 -1.85 -10.02 -29.30
N THR A 47 -1.87 -11.10 -28.53
CA THR A 47 -0.89 -11.38 -27.47
C THR A 47 0.45 -11.78 -28.09
N GLY A 48 1.57 -11.24 -27.59
CA GLY A 48 2.88 -11.65 -28.11
C GLY A 48 4.06 -11.25 -27.22
N PRO A 49 5.27 -11.77 -27.49
CA PRO A 49 6.46 -11.48 -26.69
C PRO A 49 6.88 -10.00 -26.75
N ASN A 50 6.44 -9.24 -27.76
CA ASN A 50 6.73 -7.80 -27.84
C ASN A 50 5.93 -6.97 -26.83
N ASP A 51 5.14 -7.59 -25.96
CA ASP A 51 4.50 -6.93 -24.82
C ASP A 51 5.48 -6.75 -23.63
N PHE A 52 6.62 -7.46 -23.58
CA PHE A 52 7.61 -7.33 -22.49
C PHE A 52 8.21 -5.92 -22.34
N PRO A 53 8.61 -5.21 -23.41
CA PRO A 53 9.09 -3.83 -23.27
C PRO A 53 8.04 -2.91 -22.65
N LEU A 54 6.76 -3.06 -23.00
CA LEU A 54 5.67 -2.29 -22.40
C LEU A 54 5.56 -2.57 -20.90
N ILE A 55 5.64 -3.84 -20.51
CA ILE A 55 5.65 -4.25 -19.10
C ILE A 55 6.82 -3.58 -18.35
N ILE A 56 8.03 -3.64 -18.90
CA ILE A 56 9.23 -3.05 -18.27
C ILE A 56 9.08 -1.52 -18.15
N GLY A 57 8.62 -0.85 -19.21
CA GLY A 57 8.39 0.59 -19.21
C GLY A 57 7.41 1.01 -18.11
N TRP A 58 6.27 0.33 -18.02
CA TRP A 58 5.29 0.57 -16.97
C TRP A 58 5.78 0.19 -15.57
N ALA A 59 6.64 -0.83 -15.41
CA ALA A 59 7.21 -1.20 -14.12
C ALA A 59 8.06 -0.07 -13.53
N VAL A 60 8.88 0.56 -14.38
CA VAL A 60 9.69 1.74 -14.00
C VAL A 60 8.76 2.90 -13.62
N ILE A 61 7.74 3.18 -14.43
CA ILE A 61 6.78 4.27 -14.15
C ILE A 61 6.04 4.04 -12.83
N ILE A 62 5.54 2.82 -12.59
CA ILE A 62 4.83 2.46 -11.35
C ILE A 62 5.76 2.59 -10.14
N THR A 63 7.02 2.19 -10.26
CA THR A 63 8.01 2.31 -9.18
C THR A 63 8.29 3.77 -8.83
N LEU A 64 8.46 4.63 -9.84
CA LEU A 64 8.64 6.07 -9.64
C LEU A 64 7.38 6.71 -9.05
N LEU A 65 6.21 6.36 -9.57
CA LEU A 65 4.92 6.85 -9.07
C LEU A 65 4.72 6.44 -7.59
N ARG A 66 5.01 5.19 -7.25
CA ARG A 66 4.99 4.69 -5.87
C ARG A 66 5.89 5.51 -4.97
N TRP A 67 7.13 5.78 -5.39
CA TRP A 67 8.06 6.61 -4.61
C TRP A 67 7.51 8.03 -4.36
N ILE A 68 6.96 8.68 -5.40
CA ILE A 68 6.37 10.01 -5.29
C ILE A 68 5.17 9.99 -4.34
N ILE A 69 4.21 9.07 -4.56
CA ILE A 69 2.99 8.97 -3.75
C ILE A 69 3.33 8.68 -2.28
N LEU A 70 4.21 7.71 -2.01
CA LEU A 70 4.65 7.39 -0.65
C LEU A 70 5.28 8.59 0.04
N ARG A 71 6.13 9.35 -0.66
CA ARG A 71 6.76 10.56 -0.11
C ARG A 71 5.73 11.61 0.28
N GLN A 72 4.72 11.82 -0.56
CA GLN A 72 3.68 12.82 -0.31
C GLN A 72 2.74 12.37 0.80
N LEU A 73 2.27 11.12 0.77
CA LEU A 73 1.42 10.55 1.82
C LEU A 73 2.14 10.47 3.17
N LYS A 74 3.42 10.08 3.21
CA LYS A 74 4.21 10.04 4.46
C LYS A 74 4.35 11.44 5.07
N LYS A 75 4.59 12.48 4.27
CA LYS A 75 4.62 13.87 4.74
C LYS A 75 3.28 14.30 5.33
N LEU A 76 2.18 14.00 4.65
CA LEU A 76 0.83 14.34 5.11
C LEU A 76 0.48 13.61 6.42
N ALA A 77 0.74 12.30 6.46
CA ALA A 77 0.53 11.48 7.64
C ALA A 77 1.38 11.94 8.83
N TYR A 78 2.65 12.25 8.59
CA TYR A 78 3.53 12.76 9.65
C TYR A 78 3.03 14.09 10.21
N ARG A 79 2.64 15.04 9.35
CA ARG A 79 2.06 16.35 9.72
C ARG A 79 0.77 16.18 10.51
N TRP A 80 -0.10 15.28 10.07
CA TRP A 80 -1.34 14.96 10.76
C TRP A 80 -1.08 14.37 12.14
N LEU A 81 -0.15 13.40 12.25
CA LEU A 81 0.28 12.83 13.52
C LEU A 81 0.93 13.89 14.45
N VAL A 82 1.56 14.97 13.93
CA VAL A 82 2.07 16.07 14.81
C VAL A 82 0.89 16.77 15.46
N ARG A 83 -0.14 17.02 14.66
CA ARG A 83 -1.27 17.88 15.02
C ARG A 83 -2.32 17.15 15.87
N ALA A 84 -2.42 15.84 15.72
CA ALA A 84 -3.42 15.03 16.41
C ALA A 84 -3.06 14.71 17.87
N GLU A 85 -1.79 14.78 18.26
CA GLU A 85 -1.39 14.66 19.67
C GLU A 85 -1.67 15.98 20.40
N PRO A 86 -2.53 15.98 21.45
CA PRO A 86 -2.59 17.09 22.39
C PRO A 86 -1.18 17.33 22.94
N SER A 87 -0.83 18.59 23.16
CA SER A 87 0.44 19.05 23.74
C SER A 87 0.63 18.54 25.17
N HIS A 88 0.88 17.25 25.35
CA HIS A 88 1.46 16.68 26.55
C HIS A 88 2.68 15.88 26.11
N PRO A 89 3.91 16.40 26.27
CA PRO A 89 5.06 15.51 26.30
C PRO A 89 4.77 14.43 27.37
N PRO A 90 5.27 13.19 27.22
CA PRO A 90 5.03 12.09 28.17
C PRO A 90 5.59 12.32 29.59
N PHE A 91 5.95 13.56 29.93
CA PHE A 91 6.61 13.99 31.16
C PHE A 91 6.27 15.46 31.47
N SER A 92 4.98 15.83 31.59
CA SER A 92 4.66 17.10 32.28
C SER A 92 4.78 17.00 33.80
N ASP A 93 5.09 15.81 34.34
CA ASP A 93 5.39 15.61 35.76
C ASP A 93 6.89 15.76 36.04
N ALA A 94 7.56 16.72 35.40
CA ALA A 94 8.82 17.20 35.92
C ALA A 94 8.48 17.96 37.21
N PRO A 95 8.96 17.54 38.40
CA PRO A 95 8.69 18.29 39.62
C PRO A 95 9.23 19.71 39.41
N ASN A 96 8.37 20.69 39.71
CA ASN A 96 8.66 22.11 39.61
C ASN A 96 9.96 22.38 40.37
N ILE A 97 11.06 22.62 39.65
CA ILE A 97 12.41 22.76 40.25
C ILE A 97 12.49 24.04 41.12
N ASN A 98 11.43 24.85 41.11
CA ASN A 98 11.26 26.03 41.94
C ASN A 98 10.78 25.72 43.37
N GLU A 99 10.36 24.48 43.68
CA GLU A 99 9.82 24.13 45.00
C GLU A 99 10.85 23.48 45.93
N SER A 100 12.00 22.99 45.41
CA SER A 100 13.04 22.37 46.25
C SER A 100 14.14 23.32 46.75
N VAL A 101 14.00 24.64 46.52
CA VAL A 101 14.95 25.66 47.00
C VAL A 101 14.41 26.42 48.23
N ILE A 102 13.13 26.26 48.59
CA ILE A 102 12.52 26.90 49.76
C ILE A 102 12.27 25.86 50.87
N CYS A 103 13.34 25.23 51.36
CA CYS A 103 13.34 24.52 52.65
C CYS A 103 14.77 24.51 53.20
N ASN A 104 15.32 25.71 53.50
CA ASN A 104 16.33 25.89 54.55
C ASN A 104 16.58 27.37 54.89
N THR A 105 15.51 28.13 55.11
CA THR A 105 15.60 29.48 55.67
C THR A 105 14.54 29.63 56.76
N GLY A 106 14.74 28.88 57.84
CA GLY A 106 13.91 28.93 59.03
C GLY A 106 14.78 28.68 60.26
N GLY A 107 15.46 29.73 60.72
CA GLY A 107 16.38 29.67 61.85
C GLY A 107 17.06 31.00 62.12
N VAL A 108 16.28 32.08 62.20
CA VAL A 108 16.73 33.30 62.87
C VAL A 108 16.69 33.01 64.37
N THR A 109 17.81 32.54 64.91
CA THR A 109 18.13 32.67 66.32
C THR A 109 19.28 33.64 66.45
N THR A 110 18.97 34.78 67.06
CA THR A 110 19.91 35.75 67.63
C THR A 110 21.11 35.05 68.27
N ALA A 111 22.29 35.21 67.69
CA ALA A 111 23.56 34.85 68.32
C ALA A 111 24.46 36.08 68.29
N ILE A 112 24.68 36.59 69.49
CA ILE A 112 25.56 37.68 69.89
C ILE A 112 26.97 37.41 69.33
N MET A 113 27.56 38.41 68.67
CA MET A 113 28.98 38.38 68.32
C MET A 113 29.82 38.47 69.60
N THR A 114 30.30 37.34 70.10
CA THR A 114 31.45 37.31 71.02
C THR A 114 32.70 36.91 70.24
N ASN A 115 33.70 37.78 70.26
CA ASN A 115 35.05 37.47 69.80
C ASN A 115 35.63 36.35 70.67
N GLY A 116 35.81 35.18 70.08
CA GLY A 116 36.51 34.06 70.68
C GLY A 116 37.47 33.44 69.66
N HIS A 117 38.77 33.59 69.91
CA HIS A 117 39.79 32.72 69.34
C HIS A 117 39.46 31.28 69.77
N GLY A 118 39.09 30.44 68.80
CA GLY A 118 38.77 29.03 69.03
C GLY A 118 39.12 28.24 67.79
N ALA A 119 40.19 27.45 67.87
CA ALA A 119 40.55 26.47 66.87
C ALA A 119 39.39 25.47 66.69
N SER A 120 38.65 25.58 65.58
CA SER A 120 37.63 24.60 65.21
C SER A 120 38.25 23.58 64.25
N ASN A 121 38.74 22.48 64.80
CA ASN A 121 38.87 21.23 64.07
C ASN A 121 37.45 20.68 63.86
N GLY A 122 36.76 21.18 62.83
CA GLY A 122 35.31 21.05 62.66
C GLY A 122 34.93 20.49 61.29
N ASN A 123 34.72 19.17 61.26
CA ASN A 123 33.82 18.44 60.37
C ASN A 123 34.08 18.52 58.85
N ASP A 124 35.17 17.88 58.42
CA ASP A 124 35.34 17.43 57.03
C ASP A 124 34.18 16.49 56.57
N LEU A 125 33.50 15.82 57.52
CA LEU A 125 32.33 14.96 57.26
C LEU A 125 31.09 15.69 56.72
N THR A 126 30.81 16.93 57.13
CA THR A 126 29.62 17.66 56.67
C THR A 126 29.80 18.20 55.24
N SER A 127 31.02 18.64 54.90
CA SER A 127 31.39 19.02 53.53
C SER A 127 31.36 17.81 52.59
N ARG A 128 31.89 16.65 53.04
CA ARG A 128 31.82 15.38 52.29
C ARG A 128 30.38 14.91 52.04
N LYS A 129 29.49 15.02 53.04
CA LYS A 129 28.07 14.66 52.89
C LYS A 129 27.34 15.57 51.91
N SER A 130 27.61 16.88 51.95
CA SER A 130 27.07 17.85 50.99
C SER A 130 27.52 17.58 49.56
N PHE A 131 28.81 17.32 49.37
CA PHE A 131 29.38 16.98 48.06
C PHE A 131 28.84 15.64 47.52
N ALA A 132 28.78 14.59 48.35
CA ALA A 132 28.20 13.30 47.98
C ALA A 132 26.72 13.42 47.58
N SER A 133 25.91 14.18 48.34
CA SER A 133 24.51 14.45 47.99
C SER A 133 24.37 15.21 46.65
N LYS A 134 25.29 16.12 46.34
CA LYS A 134 25.26 16.88 45.09
C LYS A 134 25.64 16.00 43.90
N VAL A 135 26.68 15.17 44.03
CA VAL A 135 27.09 14.18 43.02
C VAL A 135 25.96 13.18 42.75
N GLU A 136 25.29 12.68 43.78
CA GLU A 136 24.15 11.76 43.63
C GLU A 136 22.98 12.42 42.86
N LYS A 137 22.63 13.66 43.20
CA LYS A 137 21.61 14.44 42.47
C LYS A 137 21.96 14.67 41.00
N ASP A 138 23.21 15.01 40.70
CA ASP A 138 23.69 15.24 39.32
C ASP A 138 23.69 13.93 38.51
N THR A 139 24.06 12.81 39.15
CA THR A 139 24.05 11.47 38.53
C THR A 139 22.62 11.03 38.22
N ASP A 140 21.68 11.27 39.14
CA ASP A 140 20.26 11.01 38.96
C ASP A 140 19.62 11.89 37.88
N ALA A 141 20.00 13.17 37.80
CA ALA A 141 19.56 14.07 36.76
C ALA A 141 20.04 13.61 35.37
N HIS A 142 21.31 13.20 35.25
CA HIS A 142 21.87 12.64 34.02
C HIS A 142 21.18 11.33 33.61
N SER A 143 20.91 10.44 34.57
CA SER A 143 20.18 9.18 34.34
C SER A 143 18.76 9.44 33.84
N ARG A 144 18.03 10.39 34.46
CA ARG A 144 16.70 10.83 34.03
C ARG A 144 16.72 11.43 32.63
N HIS A 145 17.63 12.34 32.34
CA HIS A 145 17.77 12.97 31.02
C HIS A 145 18.08 11.93 29.92
N ARG A 146 18.92 10.92 30.22
CA ARG A 146 19.20 9.83 29.27
C ARG A 146 17.96 8.96 29.02
N LYS A 147 17.17 8.67 30.05
CA LYS A 147 15.91 7.91 29.92
C LYS A 147 14.87 8.68 29.10
N THR A 148 14.67 9.98 29.36
CA THR A 148 13.73 10.83 28.61
C THR A 148 14.16 10.98 27.14
N ALA A 149 15.44 11.21 26.87
CA ALA A 149 15.96 11.27 25.50
C ALA A 149 15.76 9.94 24.74
N LYS A 150 15.91 8.79 25.41
CA LYS A 150 15.66 7.47 24.82
C LYS A 150 14.17 7.26 24.51
N ALA A 151 13.28 7.65 25.42
CA ALA A 151 11.83 7.56 25.24
C ALA A 151 11.34 8.45 24.09
N LEU A 152 11.83 9.69 24.00
CA LEU A 152 11.51 10.61 22.90
C LEU A 152 11.95 10.04 21.55
N LYS A 153 13.20 9.52 21.45
CA LYS A 153 13.69 8.87 20.23
C LYS A 153 12.83 7.66 19.84
N ALA A 154 12.40 6.86 20.82
CA ALA A 154 11.52 5.72 20.58
C ALA A 154 10.14 6.15 20.06
N ALA A 155 9.54 7.19 20.66
CA ALA A 155 8.26 7.76 20.22
C ALA A 155 8.33 8.32 18.80
N LEU A 156 9.38 9.09 18.47
CA LEU A 156 9.62 9.60 17.12
C LEU A 156 9.74 8.46 16.09
N LYS A 157 10.48 7.40 16.43
CA LYS A 157 10.64 6.22 15.55
C LYS A 157 9.32 5.45 15.38
N ALA A 158 8.54 5.28 16.45
CA ALA A 158 7.23 4.63 16.38
C ALA A 158 6.26 5.41 15.49
N ARG A 159 6.32 6.74 15.58
CA ARG A 159 5.51 7.64 14.78
C ARG A 159 5.91 7.64 13.31
N GLU A 160 7.20 7.65 13.02
CA GLU A 160 7.69 7.51 11.64
C GLU A 160 7.25 6.18 11.03
N ARG A 161 7.34 5.08 11.77
CA ARG A 161 6.85 3.76 11.33
C ARG A 161 5.35 3.79 11.03
N THR A 162 4.56 4.44 11.87
CA THR A 162 3.10 4.57 11.67
C THR A 162 2.79 5.39 10.41
N ALA A 163 3.50 6.51 10.20
CA ALA A 163 3.36 7.33 9.00
C ALA A 163 3.74 6.56 7.71
N THR A 164 4.81 5.76 7.76
CA THR A 164 5.23 4.92 6.64
C THR A 164 4.17 3.86 6.32
N ARG A 165 3.67 3.15 7.33
CA ARG A 165 2.60 2.14 7.15
C ARG A 165 1.30 2.74 6.63
N PHE A 166 0.92 3.92 7.11
CA PHE A 166 -0.22 4.65 6.58
C PHE A 166 -0.01 4.99 5.10
N ALA A 167 1.18 5.48 4.73
CA ALA A 167 1.50 5.81 3.35
C ALA A 167 1.47 4.57 2.43
N GLU A 168 1.98 3.42 2.89
CA GLU A 168 1.91 2.15 2.17
C GLU A 168 0.47 1.71 1.91
N GLN A 169 -0.40 1.77 2.94
CA GLN A 169 -1.82 1.45 2.76
C GLN A 169 -2.53 2.48 1.89
N GLY A 170 -2.16 3.76 1.97
CA GLY A 170 -2.72 4.80 1.10
C GLY A 170 -2.32 4.62 -0.37
N PHE A 171 -1.09 4.21 -0.65
CA PHE A 171 -0.68 3.85 -2.02
C PHE A 171 -1.49 2.66 -2.53
N ALA A 172 -1.64 1.60 -1.71
CA ALA A 172 -2.45 0.44 -2.05
C ALA A 172 -3.91 0.83 -2.33
N PHE A 173 -4.52 1.67 -1.48
CA PHE A 173 -5.87 2.18 -1.66
C PHE A 173 -6.05 2.94 -2.98
N ILE A 174 -5.15 3.88 -3.29
CA ILE A 174 -5.20 4.65 -4.55
C ILE A 174 -5.10 3.71 -5.75
N TYR A 175 -4.15 2.76 -5.70
CA TYR A 175 -3.94 1.82 -6.78
C TYR A 175 -5.16 0.93 -7.00
N TYR A 176 -5.61 0.19 -5.98
CA TYR A 176 -6.72 -0.75 -6.12
C TYR A 176 -8.02 -0.04 -6.49
N THR A 177 -8.26 1.17 -5.99
CA THR A 177 -9.43 1.96 -6.41
C THR A 177 -9.35 2.34 -7.89
N SER A 178 -8.18 2.78 -8.36
CA SER A 178 -7.98 3.12 -9.77
C SER A 178 -8.11 1.90 -10.70
N ALA A 179 -7.55 0.76 -10.28
CA ALA A 179 -7.60 -0.50 -11.00
C ALA A 179 -9.03 -1.06 -11.05
N TRP A 180 -9.76 -1.03 -9.93
CA TRP A 180 -11.15 -1.46 -9.86
C TRP A 180 -12.08 -0.58 -10.69
N CYS A 181 -11.91 0.75 -10.67
CA CYS A 181 -12.66 1.66 -11.53
C CYS A 181 -12.40 1.41 -13.02
N CYS A 182 -11.13 1.16 -13.39
CA CYS A 182 -10.76 0.78 -14.75
C CYS A 182 -11.40 -0.56 -15.14
N GLY A 183 -11.32 -1.56 -14.26
CA GLY A 183 -11.96 -2.86 -14.42
C GLY A 183 -13.47 -2.74 -14.60
N LEU A 184 -14.15 -1.93 -13.79
CA LEU A 184 -15.59 -1.68 -13.91
C LEU A 184 -15.95 -1.11 -15.28
N TRP A 185 -15.17 -0.13 -15.76
CA TRP A 185 -15.38 0.49 -17.08
C TRP A 185 -15.18 -0.52 -18.22
N VAL A 186 -14.14 -1.36 -18.14
CA VAL A 186 -13.90 -2.45 -19.10
C VAL A 186 -15.03 -3.47 -19.06
N HIS A 187 -15.45 -3.90 -17.88
CA HIS A 187 -16.52 -4.90 -17.69
C HIS A 187 -17.86 -4.41 -18.21
N ARG A 188 -18.26 -3.17 -17.92
CA ARG A 188 -19.51 -2.58 -18.41
C ARG A 188 -19.58 -2.44 -19.93
N THR A 189 -18.44 -2.41 -20.61
CA THR A 189 -18.37 -2.24 -22.06
C THR A 189 -18.30 -3.57 -22.81
N ILE A 190 -17.85 -4.65 -22.16
CA ILE A 190 -17.70 -5.98 -22.76
C ILE A 190 -18.84 -6.92 -22.39
N TYR A 191 -19.31 -6.84 -21.14
CA TYR A 191 -20.30 -7.74 -20.60
C TYR A 191 -21.57 -6.96 -20.26
N ASP A 192 -22.72 -7.47 -20.72
CA ASP A 192 -24.03 -6.94 -20.33
C ASP A 192 -24.27 -7.05 -18.81
N SER A 193 -23.57 -7.96 -18.14
CA SER A 193 -23.56 -8.08 -16.68
C SER A 193 -22.22 -8.60 -16.18
N VAL A 194 -21.72 -7.97 -15.11
CA VAL A 194 -20.43 -8.23 -14.46
C VAL A 194 -20.29 -9.68 -13.95
N LEU A 195 -21.42 -10.35 -13.71
CA LEU A 195 -21.46 -11.71 -13.13
C LEU A 195 -21.98 -12.78 -14.11
N ASN A 196 -22.26 -12.42 -15.37
CA ASN A 196 -22.77 -13.37 -16.34
C ASN A 196 -21.63 -14.23 -16.91
N THR A 197 -21.38 -15.39 -16.29
CA THR A 197 -20.29 -16.28 -16.69
C THR A 197 -20.44 -16.85 -18.10
N ARG A 198 -21.67 -16.90 -18.64
CA ARG A 198 -21.92 -17.32 -20.03
C ARG A 198 -21.21 -16.41 -21.03
N ALA A 199 -21.15 -15.11 -20.75
CA ALA A 199 -20.54 -14.13 -21.62
C ALA A 199 -19.01 -14.29 -21.77
N PHE A 200 -18.36 -15.07 -20.91
CA PHE A 200 -16.95 -15.41 -21.05
C PHE A 200 -16.68 -16.30 -22.27
N TRP A 201 -17.63 -17.19 -22.58
CA TRP A 201 -17.46 -18.27 -23.57
C TRP A 201 -18.03 -17.93 -24.93
N VAL A 202 -19.00 -17.01 -25.02
CA VAL A 202 -19.60 -16.59 -26.29
C VAL A 202 -18.52 -16.01 -27.21
N GLY A 203 -18.25 -16.69 -28.34
CA GLY A 203 -17.28 -16.28 -29.36
C GLY A 203 -15.82 -16.59 -29.02
N HIS A 204 -15.55 -17.49 -28.07
CA HIS A 204 -14.19 -17.95 -27.75
C HIS A 204 -13.64 -18.81 -28.92
N PRO A 205 -12.33 -18.73 -29.27
CA PRO A 205 -11.25 -17.98 -28.62
C PRO A 205 -11.19 -16.50 -28.97
N HIS A 206 -10.96 -15.67 -27.93
CA HIS A 206 -10.85 -14.21 -28.03
C HIS A 206 -9.42 -13.76 -28.34
N ILE A 207 -8.84 -14.26 -29.43
CA ILE A 207 -7.45 -14.01 -29.83
C ILE A 207 -7.20 -12.50 -30.06
N PRO A 208 -8.03 -11.79 -30.84
CA PRO A 208 -7.95 -10.34 -30.95
C PRO A 208 -8.60 -9.69 -29.72
N LEU A 209 -7.79 -9.00 -28.92
CA LEU A 209 -8.20 -8.31 -27.70
C LEU A 209 -8.44 -6.82 -27.98
N PRO A 210 -9.57 -6.24 -27.51
CA PRO A 210 -9.74 -4.80 -27.52
C PRO A 210 -8.61 -4.09 -26.75
N ALA A 211 -8.18 -2.92 -27.21
CA ALA A 211 -7.10 -2.15 -26.58
C ALA A 211 -7.26 -1.98 -25.05
N PRO A 212 -8.46 -1.61 -24.54
CA PRO A 212 -8.68 -1.46 -23.11
C PRO A 212 -8.45 -2.74 -22.29
N VAL A 213 -8.85 -3.89 -22.84
CA VAL A 213 -8.67 -5.20 -22.19
C VAL A 213 -7.20 -5.53 -22.09
N LYS A 214 -6.49 -5.45 -23.22
CA LYS A 214 -5.07 -5.76 -23.27
C LYS A 214 -4.28 -4.84 -22.35
N PHE A 215 -4.58 -3.54 -22.36
CA PHE A 215 -3.94 -2.58 -21.47
C PHE A 215 -4.21 -2.87 -19.99
N TYR A 216 -5.48 -3.06 -19.60
CA TYR A 216 -5.86 -3.38 -18.22
C TYR A 216 -5.13 -4.64 -17.73
N TYR A 217 -5.06 -5.67 -18.56
CA TYR A 217 -4.41 -6.93 -18.24
C TYR A 217 -2.90 -6.82 -18.06
N LEU A 218 -2.21 -6.19 -19.01
CA LEU A 218 -0.76 -5.99 -18.95
C LEU A 218 -0.39 -5.06 -17.80
N PHE A 219 -1.19 -4.02 -17.54
CA PHE A 219 -0.97 -3.12 -16.42
C PHE A 219 -1.12 -3.82 -15.07
N ALA A 220 -2.13 -4.67 -14.90
CA ALA A 220 -2.31 -5.49 -13.70
C ALA A 220 -1.11 -6.45 -13.52
N PHE A 221 -0.70 -7.15 -14.58
CA PHE A 221 0.49 -8.01 -14.56
C PHE A 221 1.73 -7.26 -14.09
N THR A 222 2.02 -6.11 -14.72
CA THR A 222 3.17 -5.27 -14.39
C THR A 222 3.16 -4.85 -12.92
N PHE A 223 2.00 -4.43 -12.40
CA PHE A 223 1.89 -4.03 -11.00
C PHE A 223 2.18 -5.17 -10.04
N TYR A 224 1.55 -6.33 -10.21
CA TYR A 224 1.77 -7.47 -9.32
C TYR A 224 3.20 -7.98 -9.43
N ALA A 225 3.77 -8.04 -10.63
CA ALA A 225 5.18 -8.42 -10.83
C ALA A 225 6.12 -7.44 -10.11
N THR A 226 5.89 -6.14 -10.25
CA THR A 226 6.67 -5.10 -9.56
C THR A 226 6.53 -5.23 -8.03
N GLN A 227 5.33 -5.53 -7.53
CA GLN A 227 5.13 -5.72 -6.10
C GLN A 227 5.78 -6.98 -5.55
N THR A 228 5.87 -8.07 -6.31
CA THR A 228 6.63 -9.26 -5.91
C THR A 228 8.10 -8.91 -5.67
N VAL A 229 8.71 -8.13 -6.56
CA VAL A 229 10.11 -7.67 -6.42
C VAL A 229 10.27 -6.75 -5.22
N ILE A 230 9.37 -5.77 -5.05
CA ILE A 230 9.41 -4.85 -3.91
C ILE A 230 9.29 -5.61 -2.59
N LEU A 231 8.33 -6.54 -2.50
CA LEU A 231 8.11 -7.34 -1.30
C LEU A 231 9.35 -8.18 -0.94
N HIS A 232 10.06 -8.70 -1.95
CA HIS A 232 11.29 -9.48 -1.77
C HIS A 232 12.48 -8.65 -1.26
N ILE A 233 12.56 -7.38 -1.67
CA ILE A 233 13.62 -6.46 -1.22
C ILE A 233 13.32 -5.92 0.19
N GLU A 234 12.04 -5.83 0.57
CA GLU A 234 11.61 -5.32 1.87
C GLU A 234 11.94 -6.29 3.02
N GLU A 235 12.18 -5.75 4.22
CA GLU A 235 12.56 -6.55 5.40
C GLU A 235 11.53 -7.67 5.68
N HIS A 236 12.00 -8.92 5.73
CA HIS A 236 11.14 -10.09 5.87
C HIS A 236 10.39 -10.06 7.20
N ARG A 237 9.07 -9.85 7.11
CA ARG A 237 8.14 -9.97 8.23
C ARG A 237 7.68 -11.43 8.39
N LYS A 238 7.11 -11.78 9.54
CA LYS A 238 6.63 -13.16 9.84
C LYS A 238 5.57 -13.68 8.85
N ASP A 239 4.86 -12.78 8.16
CA ASP A 239 3.86 -13.04 7.13
C ASP A 239 4.43 -12.97 5.69
N HIS A 240 5.75 -12.81 5.53
CA HIS A 240 6.40 -12.58 4.23
C HIS A 240 6.22 -13.75 3.26
N LEU A 241 6.49 -14.99 3.68
CA LEU A 241 6.41 -16.16 2.79
C LEU A 241 5.00 -16.36 2.23
N GLN A 242 3.98 -16.24 3.09
CA GLN A 242 2.59 -16.40 2.67
C GLN A 242 2.19 -15.34 1.64
N MET A 243 2.51 -14.07 1.90
CA MET A 243 2.21 -12.98 0.97
C MET A 243 3.02 -13.09 -0.32
N PHE A 244 4.30 -13.49 -0.23
CA PHE A 244 5.16 -13.68 -1.40
C PHE A 244 4.63 -14.80 -2.30
N THR A 245 4.33 -15.97 -1.74
CA THR A 245 3.73 -17.09 -2.50
C THR A 245 2.41 -16.68 -3.14
N HIS A 246 1.57 -15.90 -2.44
CA HIS A 246 0.33 -15.38 -3.01
C HIS A 246 0.57 -14.49 -4.25
N HIS A 247 1.54 -13.58 -4.17
CA HIS A 247 1.91 -12.72 -5.29
C HIS A 247 2.49 -13.51 -6.47
N VAL A 248 3.36 -14.50 -6.20
CA VAL A 248 3.90 -15.39 -7.23
C VAL A 248 2.77 -16.15 -7.94
N LEU A 249 1.84 -16.75 -7.19
CA LEU A 249 0.69 -17.45 -7.77
C LEU A 249 -0.19 -16.52 -8.60
N THR A 250 -0.43 -15.29 -8.14
CA THR A 250 -1.23 -14.30 -8.88
C THR A 250 -0.55 -13.93 -10.21
N VAL A 251 0.75 -13.68 -10.20
CA VAL A 251 1.54 -13.40 -11.42
C VAL A 251 1.50 -14.58 -12.38
N LEU A 252 1.64 -15.81 -11.87
CA LEU A 252 1.54 -17.03 -12.69
C LEU A 252 0.13 -17.23 -13.28
N LEU A 253 -0.92 -16.97 -12.52
CA LEU A 253 -2.30 -17.07 -12.99
C LEU A 253 -2.59 -16.05 -14.09
N ILE A 254 -2.11 -14.81 -13.94
CA ILE A 254 -2.25 -13.77 -14.96
C ILE A 254 -1.46 -14.15 -16.22
N ALA A 255 -0.20 -14.59 -16.09
CA ALA A 255 0.61 -15.01 -17.22
C ALA A 255 0.01 -16.22 -17.96
N GLY A 256 -0.40 -17.25 -17.21
CA GLY A 256 -0.97 -18.47 -17.77
C GLY A 256 -2.26 -18.20 -18.55
N SER A 257 -3.16 -17.40 -17.97
CA SER A 257 -4.41 -16.99 -18.65
C SER A 257 -4.19 -16.04 -19.83
N TYR A 258 -3.08 -15.31 -19.87
CA TYR A 258 -2.68 -14.53 -21.05
C TYR A 258 -2.26 -15.44 -22.21
N VAL A 259 -1.47 -16.49 -21.92
CA VAL A 259 -1.00 -17.47 -22.91
C VAL A 259 -2.12 -18.37 -23.40
N THR A 260 -3.07 -18.74 -22.53
CA THR A 260 -4.23 -19.59 -22.91
C THR A 260 -5.43 -18.82 -23.43
N HIS A 261 -5.30 -17.51 -23.68
CA HIS A 261 -6.37 -16.64 -24.18
C HIS A 261 -7.65 -16.59 -23.29
N LEU A 262 -7.51 -16.89 -21.99
CA LEU A 262 -8.57 -16.79 -20.97
C LEU A 262 -8.65 -15.40 -20.33
N THR A 263 -8.25 -14.37 -21.07
CA THR A 263 -8.13 -12.97 -20.58
C THR A 263 -9.44 -12.40 -20.07
N ARG A 264 -10.58 -12.77 -20.68
CA ARG A 264 -11.92 -12.37 -20.24
C ARG A 264 -12.24 -12.84 -18.83
N VAL A 265 -11.97 -14.12 -18.55
CA VAL A 265 -12.10 -14.74 -17.22
C VAL A 265 -11.11 -14.10 -16.25
N GLY A 266 -9.87 -13.91 -16.67
CA GLY A 266 -8.85 -13.23 -15.86
C GLY A 266 -9.25 -11.82 -15.45
N CYS A 267 -9.83 -11.02 -16.35
CA CYS A 267 -10.35 -9.68 -16.05
C CYS A 267 -11.48 -9.73 -15.00
N ALA A 268 -12.35 -10.73 -15.06
CA ALA A 268 -13.39 -10.92 -14.05
C ALA A 268 -12.80 -11.26 -12.68
N ILE A 269 -11.82 -12.15 -12.64
CA ILE A 269 -11.11 -12.52 -11.41
C ILE A 269 -10.40 -11.31 -10.80
N LEU A 270 -9.63 -10.55 -11.59
CA LEU A 270 -8.95 -9.33 -11.11
C LEU A 270 -9.94 -8.33 -10.52
N PHE A 271 -11.05 -8.08 -11.22
CA PHE A 271 -12.08 -7.14 -10.78
C PHE A 271 -12.72 -7.54 -9.43
N ILE A 272 -13.06 -8.82 -9.23
CA ILE A 272 -13.69 -9.25 -7.98
C ILE A 272 -12.69 -9.30 -6.81
N LEU A 273 -11.42 -9.63 -7.08
CA LEU A 273 -10.41 -9.77 -6.04
C LEU A 273 -9.95 -8.40 -5.51
N ASP A 274 -9.81 -7.40 -6.38
CA ASP A 274 -9.35 -6.05 -6.02
C ASP A 274 -10.33 -5.32 -5.09
N TRP A 275 -11.64 -5.62 -5.19
CA TRP A 275 -12.67 -4.93 -4.41
C TRP A 275 -12.42 -4.96 -2.90
N CYS A 276 -12.06 -6.13 -2.38
CA CYS A 276 -11.86 -6.31 -0.94
C CYS A 276 -10.56 -5.66 -0.46
N ASP A 277 -9.56 -5.58 -1.33
CA ASP A 277 -8.26 -5.02 -0.98
C ASP A 277 -8.35 -3.49 -0.80
N ILE A 278 -9.28 -2.83 -1.50
CA ILE A 278 -9.64 -1.42 -1.27
C ILE A 278 -10.16 -1.22 0.16
N LEU A 279 -11.14 -2.03 0.58
CA LEU A 279 -11.76 -1.93 1.89
C LEU A 279 -10.77 -2.26 3.01
N LEU A 280 -9.90 -3.24 2.80
CA LEU A 280 -8.85 -3.60 3.75
C LEU A 280 -7.81 -2.49 3.92
N ALA A 281 -7.37 -1.89 2.82
CA ALA A 281 -6.44 -0.75 2.85
C ALA A 281 -7.07 0.43 3.60
N LEU A 282 -8.33 0.73 3.33
CA LEU A 282 -9.09 1.79 3.98
C LEU A 282 -9.26 1.57 5.48
N ALA A 283 -9.63 0.35 5.91
CA ALA A 283 -9.75 -0.01 7.33
C ALA A 283 -8.42 0.18 8.08
N LYS A 284 -7.30 -0.24 7.48
CA LYS A 284 -5.96 -0.04 8.06
C LYS A 284 -5.57 1.43 8.12
N MET A 285 -5.91 2.24 7.12
CA MET A 285 -5.69 3.68 7.15
C MET A 285 -6.44 4.35 8.30
N PHE A 286 -7.72 4.03 8.51
CA PHE A 286 -8.48 4.54 9.66
C PHE A 286 -7.86 4.10 10.99
N LYS A 287 -7.38 2.86 11.07
CA LYS A 287 -6.69 2.35 12.26
C LYS A 287 -5.43 3.15 12.59
N TYR A 288 -4.61 3.48 11.59
CA TYR A 288 -3.40 4.29 11.82
C TYR A 288 -3.69 5.76 12.14
N MET A 289 -4.88 6.25 11.78
CA MET A 289 -5.36 7.57 12.19
C MET A 289 -6.04 7.56 13.57
N ASN A 290 -6.04 6.44 14.31
CA ASN A 290 -6.69 6.31 15.63
C ASN A 290 -8.12 6.87 15.67
N VAL A 291 -8.85 6.79 14.55
CA VAL A 291 -10.25 7.25 14.50
C VAL A 291 -11.09 6.23 15.25
N PRO A 292 -11.86 6.62 16.27
CA PRO A 292 -12.71 5.67 17.00
C PRO A 292 -13.80 5.12 16.07
N VAL A 293 -14.16 3.85 16.24
CA VAL A 293 -15.29 3.14 15.58
C VAL A 293 -15.15 2.90 14.06
N MET A 294 -14.61 3.85 13.28
CA MET A 294 -14.48 3.75 11.81
C MET A 294 -13.66 2.54 11.31
N PRO A 295 -12.53 2.16 11.94
CA PRO A 295 -11.77 0.98 11.54
C PRO A 295 -12.60 -0.31 11.66
N ASP A 296 -13.40 -0.44 12.73
CA ASP A 296 -14.18 -1.64 13.02
C ASP A 296 -15.37 -1.77 12.06
N ILE A 297 -16.08 -0.66 11.77
CA ILE A 297 -17.15 -0.64 10.77
C ILE A 297 -16.59 -1.02 9.39
N THR A 298 -15.49 -0.39 8.97
CA THR A 298 -14.90 -0.65 7.65
C THR A 298 -14.38 -2.08 7.54
N PHE A 299 -13.83 -2.62 8.63
CA PHE A 299 -13.38 -4.00 8.71
C PHE A 299 -14.55 -5.00 8.64
N LEU A 300 -15.70 -4.69 9.26
CA LEU A 300 -16.91 -5.51 9.15
C LEU A 300 -17.43 -5.54 7.71
N VAL A 301 -17.51 -4.38 7.05
CA VAL A 301 -17.92 -4.28 5.64
C VAL A 301 -16.94 -5.06 4.75
N PHE A 302 -15.63 -4.94 5.02
CA PHE A 302 -14.61 -5.75 4.36
C PHE A 302 -14.90 -7.24 4.53
N LEU A 303 -15.16 -7.74 5.74
CA LEU A 303 -15.38 -9.16 6.00
C LEU A 303 -16.57 -9.71 5.21
N VAL A 304 -17.70 -8.99 5.20
CA VAL A 304 -18.89 -9.38 4.43
C VAL A 304 -18.59 -9.38 2.93
N SER A 305 -17.95 -8.34 2.42
CA SER A 305 -17.59 -8.24 1.00
C SER A 305 -16.59 -9.32 0.58
N TRP A 306 -15.65 -9.68 1.46
CA TRP A 306 -14.65 -10.72 1.25
C TRP A 306 -15.30 -12.09 1.18
N LEU A 307 -16.28 -12.35 2.05
CA LEU A 307 -17.05 -13.60 2.01
C LEU A 307 -17.78 -13.74 0.66
N VAL A 308 -18.49 -12.71 0.22
CA VAL A 308 -19.24 -12.74 -1.04
C VAL A 308 -18.31 -12.91 -2.24
N THR A 309 -17.28 -12.06 -2.36
CA THR A 309 -16.38 -12.08 -3.52
C THR A 309 -15.54 -13.35 -3.58
N ARG A 310 -14.95 -13.78 -2.47
CA ARG A 310 -13.99 -14.91 -2.47
C ARG A 310 -14.63 -16.27 -2.27
N GLN A 311 -15.75 -16.38 -1.54
CA GLN A 311 -16.38 -17.68 -1.29
C GLN A 311 -17.57 -17.97 -2.20
N ILE A 312 -18.20 -16.95 -2.79
CA ILE A 312 -19.36 -17.14 -3.68
C ILE A 312 -18.98 -16.87 -5.12
N LEU A 313 -18.49 -15.66 -5.43
CA LEU A 313 -18.23 -15.26 -6.81
C LEU A 313 -17.01 -15.96 -7.42
N PHE A 314 -15.90 -16.04 -6.69
CA PHE A 314 -14.70 -16.68 -7.21
C PHE A 314 -14.92 -18.18 -7.54
N PRO A 315 -15.49 -19.02 -6.65
CA PRO A 315 -15.81 -20.40 -6.99
C PRO A 315 -16.82 -20.53 -8.13
N ARG A 316 -17.77 -19.58 -8.27
CA ARG A 316 -18.71 -19.58 -9.41
C ARG A 316 -18.00 -19.37 -10.75
N ILE A 317 -16.96 -18.52 -10.79
CA ILE A 317 -16.13 -18.33 -11.99
C ILE A 317 -15.31 -19.59 -12.26
N VAL A 318 -14.68 -20.16 -11.23
CA VAL A 318 -13.90 -21.41 -11.37
C VAL A 318 -14.79 -22.54 -11.88
N TRP A 319 -16.01 -22.70 -11.35
CA TRP A 319 -16.99 -23.67 -11.83
C TRP A 319 -17.30 -23.46 -13.31
N SER A 320 -17.39 -22.21 -13.76
CA SER A 320 -17.63 -21.93 -15.18
C SER A 320 -16.45 -22.36 -16.04
N VAL A 321 -15.21 -22.15 -15.59
CA VAL A 321 -14.02 -22.63 -16.31
C VAL A 321 -13.95 -24.14 -16.36
N THR A 322 -14.34 -24.85 -15.30
CA THR A 322 -14.21 -26.31 -15.24
C THR A 322 -15.36 -27.06 -15.91
N PHE A 323 -16.60 -26.56 -15.78
CA PHE A 323 -17.80 -27.28 -16.22
C PHE A 323 -18.54 -26.59 -17.38
N ASP A 324 -18.56 -25.26 -17.44
CA ASP A 324 -19.24 -24.57 -18.55
C ASP A 324 -18.34 -24.55 -19.81
N MET A 325 -17.01 -24.46 -19.65
CA MET A 325 -16.08 -24.41 -20.78
C MET A 325 -16.24 -25.61 -21.74
N PRO A 326 -16.23 -26.89 -21.32
CA PRO A 326 -16.31 -28.02 -22.25
C PRO A 326 -17.66 -28.10 -22.98
N VAL A 327 -18.70 -27.47 -22.44
CA VAL A 327 -20.04 -27.43 -23.05
C VAL A 327 -20.10 -26.41 -24.18
N TYR A 328 -19.42 -25.26 -24.03
CA TYR A 328 -19.40 -24.20 -25.04
C TYR A 328 -18.27 -24.35 -26.06
N LEU A 329 -17.21 -25.06 -25.70
CA LEU A 329 -16.05 -25.37 -26.53
C LEU A 329 -15.89 -26.89 -26.57
N PRO A 330 -16.48 -27.59 -27.57
CA PRO A 330 -16.19 -29.00 -27.74
C PRO A 330 -14.68 -29.16 -27.91
N LEU A 331 -14.09 -30.05 -27.11
CA LEU A 331 -12.67 -30.40 -27.14
C LEU A 331 -12.38 -31.25 -28.39
N ASP A 332 -12.61 -30.67 -29.56
CA ASP A 332 -12.25 -31.26 -30.84
C ASP A 332 -10.76 -30.98 -31.07
N TRP A 333 -9.90 -31.79 -30.44
CA TRP A 333 -8.46 -31.75 -30.69
C TRP A 333 -8.19 -32.19 -32.14
N ASN A 334 -8.12 -31.23 -33.06
CA ASN A 334 -7.70 -31.46 -34.44
C ASN A 334 -6.30 -30.85 -34.66
N PRO A 335 -5.23 -31.66 -34.74
CA PRO A 335 -3.88 -31.15 -34.97
C PRO A 335 -3.65 -30.62 -36.40
N ALA A 336 -4.66 -30.62 -37.28
CA ALA A 336 -4.54 -30.30 -38.71
C ALA A 336 -5.33 -29.07 -39.20
N SER A 337 -5.94 -28.27 -38.31
CA SER A 337 -6.73 -27.08 -38.67
C SER A 337 -6.11 -25.76 -38.21
#